data_AF-A0A5K1BEC1-F1
#
_entry.id   AF-A0A5K1BEC1-F1
#
_cell.length_a   1.000
_cell.length_b   1.000
_cell.length_c   1.000
_cell.angle_alpha   90.00
_cell.angle_beta   90.00
_cell.angle_gamma   90.00
#
_symmetry.space_group_name_H-M   'P 1'
#
loop_
_entity.id
_entity.type
_entity.pdbx_description
1 polymer ?
#
loop_
_entity_poly.entity_id
_entity_poly.type
_entity_poly.pdbx_seq_one_letter_code
_entity_poly.pdbx_strand_id
1 'polypeptide(L)' 'NFDDVLVPPDHVSRSYNDTYYIDPHTVLRCHTSAHQAELLRNGYTHFLVTGDVYRRDSIDSTHYPVFHQ' A
#
# COMPACT_ATOMS: atom_id res chain seq x y z
N ASN A 1 3.93 -4.65 -0.80
CA ASN A 1 3.57 -3.22 -0.90
C ASN A 1 4.38 -2.49 -1.95
N PHE A 2 5.73 -2.56 -1.94
CA PHE A 2 6.57 -1.73 -2.81
C PHE A 2 7.34 -2.50 -3.91
N ASP A 3 8.14 -3.51 -3.54
CA ASP A 3 9.09 -4.14 -4.47
C ASP A 3 8.39 -4.84 -5.64
N ASP A 4 7.31 -5.56 -5.35
CA ASP A 4 6.49 -6.28 -6.34
C ASP A 4 5.77 -5.36 -7.35
N VAL A 5 5.67 -4.06 -7.04
CA VAL A 5 5.13 -3.03 -7.93
C VAL A 5 6.20 -2.06 -8.42
N LEU A 6 7.47 -2.49 -8.37
CA LEU A 6 8.63 -1.80 -8.93
C LEU A 6 8.89 -0.40 -8.35
N VAL A 7 8.47 -0.15 -7.10
CA VAL A 7 8.80 1.08 -6.38
C VAL A 7 10.25 0.99 -5.89
N PRO A 8 11.17 1.88 -6.27
CA PRO A 8 12.58 1.81 -5.85
C PRO A 8 12.80 1.94 -4.33
N PRO A 9 13.93 1.46 -3.77
CA PRO A 9 14.24 1.57 -2.34
C PRO A 9 14.33 3.00 -1.79
N ASP A 10 14.74 3.96 -2.63
CA ASP A 10 14.89 5.39 -2.31
C ASP A 10 13.65 6.22 -2.63
N HIS A 11 12.56 5.57 -3.08
CA HIS A 11 11.34 6.27 -3.45
C HIS A 11 10.64 6.88 -2.23
N VAL A 12 10.15 8.12 -2.38
CA VAL A 12 9.52 8.91 -1.30
C VAL A 12 8.36 8.19 -0.62
N SER A 13 7.60 7.34 -1.33
CA SER A 13 6.49 6.58 -0.74
C SER A 13 6.92 5.57 0.33
N ARG A 14 8.21 5.21 0.41
CA ARG A 14 8.77 4.38 1.48
C ARG A 14 9.15 5.18 2.73
N SER A 15 8.92 6.48 2.73
CA SER A 15 9.17 7.35 3.88
C SER A 15 8.38 6.89 5.10
N TYR A 16 9.05 6.85 6.26
CA TYR A 16 8.40 6.63 7.56
C TYR A 16 7.36 7.70 7.89
N ASN A 17 7.44 8.89 7.27
CA ASN A 17 6.48 9.96 7.48
C ASN A 17 5.12 9.67 6.83
N ASP A 18 5.09 8.86 5.76
CA ASP A 18 3.90 8.63 4.94
C ASP A 18 3.35 7.19 5.08
N THR A 19 4.21 6.25 5.50
CA THR A 19 3.88 4.82 5.62
C THR A 19 3.90 4.35 7.08
N TYR A 20 2.90 3.54 7.45
CA TYR A 20 2.85 2.86 8.74
C TYR A 20 3.69 1.57 8.71
N TYR A 21 4.92 1.64 9.21
CA TYR A 21 5.79 0.49 9.44
C TYR A 21 5.47 -0.16 10.80
N ILE A 22 5.24 -1.47 10.79
CA ILE A 22 5.16 -2.29 12.01
C ILE A 22 6.58 -2.63 12.48
N ASP A 23 7.45 -2.94 11.53
CA ASP A 23 8.88 -3.20 11.68
C ASP A 23 9.61 -2.81 10.37
N PRO A 24 10.95 -2.91 10.25
CA PRO A 24 11.68 -2.48 9.05
C PRO A 24 11.29 -3.19 7.73
N HIS A 25 10.59 -4.32 7.79
CA HIS A 25 10.22 -5.15 6.64
C HIS A 25 8.70 -5.27 6.45
N THR A 26 7.92 -4.97 7.48
CA THR A 26 6.46 -5.11 7.48
C THR A 26 5.77 -3.76 7.57
N VAL A 27 4.84 -3.51 6.64
CA VAL A 27 4.02 -2.29 6.60
C VAL A 27 2.55 -2.63 6.55
N LEU A 28 1.71 -1.72 7.08
CA LEU A 28 0.31 -1.69 6.70
C LEU A 28 0.21 -1.21 5.24
N ARG A 29 -0.61 -1.88 4.42
CA ARG A 29 -0.68 -1.62 2.97
C ARG A 29 -1.16 -0.20 2.67
N CYS A 30 -0.46 0.50 1.78
CA CYS A 30 -0.79 1.88 1.40
C CYS A 30 -1.80 1.95 0.24
N HIS A 31 -1.99 0.83 -0.46
CA HIS A 31 -2.89 0.68 -1.60
C HIS A 31 -3.21 -0.81 -1.88
N THR A 32 -4.34 -1.10 -2.52
CA THR A 32 -4.75 -2.48 -2.87
C THR A 32 -3.88 -3.12 -3.96
N SER A 33 -3.13 -2.34 -4.76
CA SER A 33 -2.16 -2.87 -5.73
C SER A 33 -1.04 -3.70 -5.08
N ALA A 34 -0.88 -3.65 -3.75
CA ALA A 34 0.01 -4.54 -3.01
C ALA A 34 -0.30 -6.03 -3.24
N HIS A 35 -1.53 -6.37 -3.65
CA HIS A 35 -1.95 -7.75 -3.96
C HIS A 35 -1.89 -8.10 -5.46
N GLN A 36 -1.59 -7.13 -6.33
CA GLN A 36 -1.66 -7.33 -7.78
C GLN A 36 -0.70 -8.41 -8.27
N ALA A 37 0.57 -8.34 -7.86
CA ALA A 37 1.59 -9.30 -8.28
C ALA A 37 1.28 -10.72 -7.78
N GLU A 38 0.77 -10.85 -6.56
CA GLU A 38 0.33 -12.13 -5.99
C GLU A 38 -0.81 -12.75 -6.82
N LEU A 39 -1.85 -11.99 -7.12
CA LEU A 39 -3.00 -12.48 -7.89
C LEU A 39 -2.61 -12.86 -9.31
N LEU A 40 -1.75 -12.08 -9.97
CA LEU A 40 -1.22 -12.43 -11.28
C LEU A 40 -0.37 -13.71 -11.25
N ARG A 41 0.50 -13.88 -10.24
CA ARG A 41 1.31 -15.10 -10.06
C ARG A 41 0.43 -16.33 -9.81
N ASN A 42 -0.71 -16.16 -9.16
CA ASN A 42 -1.70 -17.21 -8.94
C ASN A 42 -2.55 -17.53 -10.18
N GLY A 43 -2.30 -16.88 -11.32
CA GLY A 43 -2.95 -17.16 -12.60
C GLY A 43 -4.30 -16.49 -12.78
N TYR A 44 -4.70 -15.58 -11.90
CA TYR A 44 -5.93 -14.82 -12.08
C TYR A 44 -5.77 -13.79 -13.21
N THR A 45 -6.64 -13.88 -14.21
CA THR A 45 -6.68 -12.93 -15.34
C THR A 45 -7.67 -11.79 -15.14
N HIS A 46 -8.61 -11.94 -14.20
CA HIS A 46 -9.61 -10.95 -13.84
C HIS A 46 -9.87 -11.04 -12.34
N PHE A 47 -9.76 -9.92 -11.63
CA PHE A 47 -10.01 -9.85 -10.19
C PHE A 47 -10.37 -8.43 -9.77
N LEU A 48 -11.09 -8.33 -8.66
CA LEU A 48 -11.32 -7.09 -7.92
C LEU A 48 -10.73 -7.26 -6.53
N VAL A 49 -10.03 -6.24 -6.05
CA VAL A 49 -9.51 -6.18 -4.68
C VAL A 49 -10.11 -4.96 -4.04
N THR A 50 -10.82 -5.16 -2.94
CA THR A 50 -11.29 -4.06 -2.09
C THR A 50 -10.85 -4.29 -0.65
N GLY A 51 -10.53 -3.21 0.04
CA GLY A 51 -10.14 -3.28 1.45
C GLY A 51 -9.67 -1.95 1.99
N ASP A 52 -9.52 -1.92 3.30
CA ASP A 52 -8.88 -0.85 4.06
C ASP A 52 -7.42 -0.65 3.61
N VAL A 53 -6.97 0.59 3.56
CA VAL A 53 -5.59 0.99 3.26
C VAL A 53 -5.18 2.09 4.21
N TYR A 54 -3.88 2.19 4.45
CA TYR A 54 -3.33 2.95 5.57
C TYR A 54 -2.28 3.94 5.07
N ARG A 55 -2.42 5.21 5.42
CA ARG A 55 -1.46 6.26 5.10
C ARG A 55 -1.33 7.25 6.24
N ARG A 56 -0.12 7.69 6.52
CA ARG A 56 0.11 8.85 7.38
C ARG A 56 -0.03 10.08 6.48
N ASP A 57 -0.94 10.98 6.85
CA ASP A 57 -1.25 12.16 6.04
C ASP A 57 -1.68 13.33 6.93
N SER A 58 -1.97 14.48 6.33
CA SER A 58 -2.54 15.62 7.04
C SER A 58 -3.89 15.26 7.68
N ILE A 59 -4.22 15.95 8.76
CA ILE A 59 -5.51 15.81 9.44
C ILE A 59 -6.40 16.96 8.97
N ASP A 60 -7.31 16.66 8.05
CA ASP A 60 -8.30 17.60 7.54
C ASP A 60 -9.57 16.86 7.09
N SER A 61 -10.56 17.58 6.54
CA SER A 61 -11.85 17.02 6.15
C SER A 61 -11.79 16.04 4.96
N THR A 62 -10.67 16.02 4.24
CA THR A 62 -10.47 15.23 3.02
C THR A 62 -9.46 14.09 3.20
N HIS A 63 -8.74 14.05 4.32
CA HIS A 63 -7.73 13.04 4.62
C HIS A 63 -8.07 12.29 5.91
N TYR A 64 -7.98 10.98 5.85
CA TYR A 64 -8.16 10.11 7.01
C TYR A 64 -7.11 8.99 6.97
N PRO A 65 -6.49 8.62 8.12
CA PRO A 65 -5.39 7.66 8.13
C PRO A 65 -5.73 6.26 7.61
N VAL A 66 -7.02 5.91 7.62
CA VAL A 66 -7.55 4.63 7.13
C VAL A 66 -8.72 4.89 6.19
N PHE A 67 -8.62 4.43 4.96
CA PHE A 67 -9.71 4.56 3.98
C PHE A 67 -9.79 3.29 3.13
N HIS A 68 -10.71 3.23 2.18
CA HIS A 68 -10.94 2.02 1.39
C HIS A 68 -10.54 2.24 -0.06
N GLN A 69 -9.95 1.21 -0.64
CA GLN A 69 -9.76 1.06 -2.09
C GLN A 69 -10.45 -0.21 -2.59
#